data_AF-A0A2D4H2H1-F1
#
_entry.id   AF-A0A2D4H2H1-F1
#
_cell.length_a   1.000
_cell.length_b   1.000
_cell.length_c   1.000
_cell.angle_alpha   90.00
_cell.angle_beta   90.00
_cell.angle_gamma   90.00
#
_symmetry.space_group_name_H-M   'P 1'
#
loop_
_entity.id
_entity.type
_entity.pdbx_description
1 polymer ?
#
loop_
_entity_poly.entity_id
_entity_poly.type
_entity_poly.pdbx_seq_one_letter_code
_entity_poly.pdbx_strand_id
1 'polypeptide(L)'
;MPECGSLPLISFLILPMQRVTRLPLLLDTVCQKTPVNTAAYRATTQALKAISKLVKKCNEGAHTMERTEQMCSLQNQLDFGKVKNFPLISTSRWLLKRGEISLSPTEDGGIFRKGSGRGICYLFVFNDVLIITKKKSEENYAVLTYSMLEHLTVEKIETPDSPTGLGRSSHLFRLTLRKDNEGKPEEVILAAESRSDRARWISALMHREEKETSTAEKGALQQVEITRAYLAKQADEISLQQSDVVLILNQEEGWYLGERLRDGEKGWFPQACAQEITNRNAVERNVQRLERLRIETDV
;
A
#
# COMPACT_ATOMS: atom_id res chain seq x y z
N MET A 1 23.92 -4.60 34.50
CA MET A 1 25.07 -5.44 34.09
C MET A 1 26.06 -4.56 33.34
N PRO A 2 27.32 -4.41 33.80
CA PRO A 2 28.31 -3.48 33.22
C PRO A 2 28.69 -3.80 31.76
N GLU A 3 28.64 -5.07 31.39
CA GLU A 3 29.02 -5.58 30.06
C GLU A 3 28.06 -5.15 28.93
N CYS A 4 26.85 -4.71 29.28
CA CYS A 4 25.82 -4.27 28.33
C CYS A 4 25.78 -2.74 28.14
N GLY A 5 26.73 -1.99 28.70
CA GLY A 5 26.79 -0.53 28.52
C GLY A 5 25.54 0.24 28.94
N SER A 6 24.76 -0.29 29.90
CA SER A 6 23.48 0.27 30.35
C SER A 6 22.39 0.36 29.29
N LEU A 7 22.51 -0.40 28.19
CA LEU A 7 21.49 -0.46 27.15
C LEU A 7 20.39 -1.49 27.49
N PRO A 8 19.12 -1.23 27.14
CA PRO A 8 18.02 -2.16 27.38
C PRO A 8 18.13 -3.39 26.46
N LEU A 9 17.65 -4.56 26.89
CA LEU A 9 17.72 -5.81 26.11
C LEU A 9 17.22 -5.65 24.65
N ILE A 10 16.19 -4.84 24.44
CA ILE A 10 15.63 -4.59 23.10
C ILE A 10 16.66 -4.01 22.12
N SER A 11 17.63 -3.20 22.59
CA SER A 11 18.68 -2.64 21.71
C SER A 11 19.66 -3.69 21.21
N PHE A 12 19.79 -4.82 21.92
CA PHE A 12 20.61 -5.95 21.48
C PHE A 12 19.84 -6.88 20.57
N LEU A 13 18.54 -7.08 20.84
CA LEU A 13 17.67 -7.94 20.04
C LEU A 13 17.44 -7.40 18.62
N ILE A 14 17.54 -6.09 18.41
CA ILE A 14 17.42 -5.47 17.09
C ILE A 14 18.70 -5.58 16.24
N LEU A 15 19.86 -5.84 16.85
CA LEU A 15 21.16 -5.83 16.16
C LEU A 15 21.27 -6.84 15.00
N PRO A 16 20.77 -8.08 15.07
CA PRO A 16 20.84 -9.02 13.94
C PRO A 16 20.14 -8.48 12.68
N MET A 17 18.95 -7.88 12.85
CA MET A 17 18.19 -7.28 11.74
C MET A 17 18.90 -6.04 11.18
N GLN A 18 19.48 -5.22 12.05
CA GLN A 18 20.31 -4.07 11.61
C GLN A 18 21.58 -4.52 10.89
N ARG A 19 22.21 -5.62 11.31
CA ARG A 19 23.41 -6.14 10.66
C ARG A 19 23.09 -6.67 9.28
N VAL A 20 22.05 -7.50 9.14
CA VAL A 20 21.73 -8.13 7.86
C VAL A 20 21.41 -7.08 6.79
N THR A 21 20.69 -6.01 7.14
CA THR A 21 20.33 -4.92 6.23
C THR A 21 21.49 -3.99 5.86
N ARG A 22 22.56 -3.93 6.66
CA ARG A 22 23.75 -3.11 6.39
C ARG A 22 24.77 -3.77 5.46
N LEU A 23 24.83 -5.09 5.43
CA LEU A 23 25.83 -5.83 4.66
C LEU A 23 25.77 -5.56 3.14
N PRO A 24 24.58 -5.46 2.48
CA PRO A 24 24.50 -5.08 1.08
C PRO A 24 25.13 -3.71 0.79
N LEU A 25 24.91 -2.71 1.65
CA LEU A 25 25.46 -1.35 1.46
C LEU A 25 26.99 -1.32 1.53
N LEU A 26 27.55 -2.07 2.48
CA LEU A 26 29.01 -2.20 2.62
C LEU A 26 29.60 -2.91 1.41
N LEU A 27 28.94 -3.97 0.94
CA LEU A 27 29.43 -4.79 -0.17
C LEU A 27 29.29 -4.09 -1.53
N ASP A 28 28.23 -3.29 -1.72
CA ASP A 28 28.08 -2.37 -2.85
C ASP A 28 29.23 -1.34 -2.88
N THR A 29 29.58 -0.77 -1.72
CA THR A 29 30.72 0.16 -1.63
C THR A 29 32.04 -0.52 -2.05
N VAL A 30 32.26 -1.77 -1.63
CA VAL A 30 33.44 -2.56 -2.07
C VAL A 30 33.38 -2.81 -3.59
N CYS A 31 32.22 -3.16 -4.13
CA CYS A 31 32.01 -3.39 -5.55
C CYS A 31 32.37 -2.14 -6.38
N GLN A 32 31.90 -0.96 -5.96
CA GLN A 32 32.17 0.32 -6.63
C GLN A 32 33.65 0.73 -6.60
N LYS A 33 34.40 0.31 -5.59
CA LYS A 33 35.84 0.59 -5.46
C LYS A 33 36.72 -0.49 -6.11
N THR A 34 36.14 -1.60 -6.55
CA THR A 34 36.87 -2.71 -7.17
C THR A 34 36.97 -2.51 -8.67
N PRO A 35 38.17 -2.62 -9.29
CA PRO A 35 38.31 -2.46 -10.75
C PRO A 35 37.48 -3.48 -11.53
N VAL A 36 36.72 -2.98 -12.50
CA VAL A 36 35.87 -3.76 -13.39
C VAL A 36 36.71 -4.81 -14.14
N ASN A 37 36.13 -5.98 -14.45
CA ASN A 37 36.74 -7.11 -15.14
C ASN A 37 37.80 -7.91 -14.36
N THR A 38 37.98 -7.65 -13.05
CA THR A 38 38.85 -8.47 -12.19
C THR A 38 38.10 -9.69 -11.63
N ALA A 39 38.85 -10.72 -11.21
CA ALA A 39 38.26 -11.85 -10.48
C ALA A 39 37.62 -11.40 -9.15
N ALA A 40 38.22 -10.40 -8.49
CA ALA A 40 37.70 -9.78 -7.28
C ALA A 40 36.36 -9.06 -7.53
N TYR A 41 36.22 -8.36 -8.67
CA TYR A 41 34.96 -7.74 -9.06
C TYR A 41 33.85 -8.79 -9.21
N ARG A 42 34.11 -9.87 -9.97
CA ARG A 42 33.13 -10.97 -10.13
C ARG A 42 32.73 -11.60 -8.79
N ALA A 43 33.69 -11.87 -7.92
CA ALA A 43 33.42 -12.45 -6.60
C ALA A 43 32.57 -11.50 -5.72
N THR A 44 32.89 -10.20 -5.74
CA THR A 44 32.18 -9.18 -4.96
C THR A 44 30.75 -8.99 -5.45
N THR A 45 30.53 -8.93 -6.78
CA THR A 45 29.19 -8.85 -7.37
C THR A 45 28.36 -10.09 -7.05
N GLN A 46 28.95 -11.30 -7.09
CA GLN A 46 28.24 -12.52 -6.73
C GLN A 46 27.85 -12.54 -5.25
N ALA A 47 28.75 -12.11 -4.37
CA ALA A 47 28.47 -11.98 -2.94
C ALA A 47 27.37 -10.92 -2.68
N LEU A 48 27.39 -9.80 -3.42
CA LEU A 48 26.36 -8.76 -3.35
C LEU A 48 25.00 -9.31 -3.74
N LYS A 49 24.91 -10.05 -4.85
CA LYS A 49 23.65 -10.70 -5.26
C LYS A 49 23.14 -11.68 -4.20
N ALA A 50 24.02 -12.51 -3.63
CA ALA A 50 23.64 -13.50 -2.63
C ALA A 50 23.11 -12.84 -1.34
N ILE A 51 23.78 -11.79 -0.86
CA ILE A 51 23.38 -11.11 0.37
C ILE A 51 22.13 -10.28 0.20
N SER A 52 21.97 -9.61 -0.95
CA SER A 52 20.75 -8.89 -1.32
C SER A 52 19.54 -9.83 -1.37
N LYS A 53 19.70 -11.03 -1.94
CA LYS A 53 18.65 -12.06 -1.96
C LYS A 53 18.28 -12.55 -0.55
N LEU A 54 19.25 -12.69 0.34
CA LEU A 54 18.99 -13.08 1.73
C LEU A 54 18.22 -12.00 2.48
N VAL A 55 18.67 -10.74 2.39
CA VAL A 55 18.00 -9.59 3.03
C VAL A 55 16.57 -9.46 2.53
N LYS A 56 16.33 -9.62 1.22
CA LYS A 56 14.98 -9.63 0.63
C LYS A 56 14.10 -10.69 1.28
N LYS A 57 14.56 -11.93 1.39
CA LYS A 57 13.80 -13.01 2.05
C LYS A 57 13.50 -12.71 3.52
N CYS A 58 14.45 -12.14 4.25
CA CYS A 58 14.22 -11.73 5.63
C CYS A 58 13.15 -10.63 5.73
N ASN A 59 13.22 -9.63 4.84
CA ASN A 59 12.26 -8.54 4.78
C ASN A 59 10.85 -9.04 4.44
N GLU A 60 10.73 -9.87 3.40
CA GLU A 60 9.46 -10.52 3.02
C GLU A 60 8.89 -11.37 4.15
N GLY A 61 9.73 -12.11 4.87
CA GLY A 61 9.32 -12.89 6.03
C GLY A 61 8.77 -12.01 7.16
N ALA A 62 9.45 -10.90 7.46
CA ALA A 62 8.99 -9.92 8.45
C ALA A 62 7.65 -9.28 8.04
N HIS A 63 7.52 -8.82 6.80
CA HIS A 63 6.25 -8.27 6.27
C HIS A 63 5.13 -9.31 6.27
N THR A 64 5.43 -10.57 5.94
CA THR A 64 4.43 -11.65 5.97
C THR A 64 3.95 -11.92 7.39
N MET A 65 4.86 -11.89 8.37
CA MET A 65 4.49 -12.03 9.78
C MET A 65 3.60 -10.87 10.24
N GLU A 66 3.99 -9.62 9.97
CA GLU A 66 3.22 -8.42 10.32
C GLU A 66 1.82 -8.44 9.68
N ARG A 67 1.74 -8.77 8.39
CA ARG A 67 0.46 -8.96 7.68
C ARG A 67 -0.40 -10.03 8.34
N THR A 68 0.19 -11.17 8.71
CA THR A 68 -0.54 -12.27 9.36
C THR A 68 -1.05 -11.88 10.74
N GLU A 69 -0.24 -11.18 11.54
CA GLU A 69 -0.65 -10.63 12.83
C GLU A 69 -1.83 -9.66 12.66
N GLN A 70 -1.77 -8.80 11.65
CA GLN A 70 -2.88 -7.90 11.32
C GLN A 70 -4.15 -8.66 10.93
N MET A 71 -4.05 -9.74 10.14
CA MET A 71 -5.21 -10.59 9.81
C MET A 71 -5.80 -11.25 11.06
N CYS A 72 -4.95 -11.75 11.97
CA CYS A 72 -5.40 -12.33 13.24
C CYS A 72 -6.13 -11.30 14.12
N SER A 73 -5.61 -10.07 14.20
CA SER A 73 -6.26 -8.98 14.93
C SER A 73 -7.63 -8.64 14.34
N LEU A 74 -7.71 -8.48 13.01
CA LEU A 74 -8.95 -8.16 12.31
C LEU A 74 -10.00 -9.29 12.40
N GLN A 75 -9.58 -10.56 12.42
CA GLN A 75 -10.49 -11.71 12.54
C GLN A 75 -11.34 -11.63 13.82
N ASN A 76 -10.78 -11.08 14.90
CA ASN A 76 -11.49 -10.90 16.17
C ASN A 76 -12.41 -9.67 16.18
N GLN A 77 -12.17 -8.71 15.28
CA GLN A 77 -12.94 -7.46 15.15
C GLN A 77 -14.17 -7.62 14.24
N LEU A 78 -14.16 -8.62 13.35
CA LEU A 78 -15.22 -8.89 12.38
C LEU A 78 -16.20 -9.93 12.91
N ASP A 79 -17.43 -9.49 13.19
CA ASP A 79 -18.55 -10.36 13.56
C ASP A 79 -19.39 -10.72 12.33
N PHE A 80 -19.32 -11.98 11.92
CA PHE A 80 -20.06 -12.50 10.76
C PHE A 80 -21.54 -12.76 11.06
N GLY A 81 -21.93 -12.92 12.34
CA GLY A 81 -23.32 -13.17 12.71
C GLY A 81 -23.99 -14.29 11.89
N LYS A 82 -24.91 -13.92 10.98
CA LYS A 82 -25.61 -14.85 10.07
C LYS A 82 -24.92 -15.02 8.71
N VAL A 83 -24.00 -14.13 8.36
CA VAL A 83 -23.19 -14.21 7.15
C VAL A 83 -22.24 -15.39 7.30
N LYS A 84 -22.01 -16.14 6.21
CA LYS A 84 -21.06 -17.25 6.22
C LYS A 84 -19.67 -16.74 6.62
N ASN A 85 -19.01 -17.45 7.54
CA ASN A 85 -17.65 -17.10 7.95
C ASN A 85 -16.70 -17.10 6.76
N PHE A 86 -15.88 -16.05 6.68
CA PHE A 86 -14.79 -15.95 5.72
C PHE A 86 -13.45 -16.22 6.42
N PRO A 87 -12.60 -17.14 5.91
CA PRO A 87 -11.30 -17.42 6.52
C PRO A 87 -10.33 -16.26 6.26
N LEU A 88 -10.25 -15.31 7.21
CA LEU A 88 -9.48 -14.08 7.01
C LEU A 88 -7.97 -14.32 7.08
N ILE A 89 -7.52 -15.25 7.90
CA ILE A 89 -6.09 -15.58 8.05
C ILE A 89 -5.63 -16.37 6.83
N SER A 90 -4.74 -15.77 6.04
CA SER A 90 -4.08 -16.37 4.88
C SER A 90 -2.67 -15.80 4.76
N THR A 91 -1.72 -16.62 4.31
CA THR A 91 -0.32 -16.21 4.12
C THR A 91 -0.13 -15.16 3.02
N SER A 92 -1.09 -15.07 2.09
CA SER A 92 -1.06 -14.15 0.96
C SER A 92 -2.05 -13.00 1.07
N ARG A 93 -2.72 -12.81 2.23
CA ARG A 93 -3.71 -11.75 2.41
C ARG A 93 -3.14 -10.58 3.19
N TRP A 94 -3.41 -9.38 2.70
CA TRP A 94 -3.11 -8.15 3.40
C TRP A 94 -4.16 -7.09 3.17
N LEU A 95 -4.24 -6.15 4.12
CA LEU A 95 -5.16 -5.03 4.03
C LEU A 95 -4.58 -3.98 3.09
N LEU A 96 -5.36 -3.59 2.08
CA LEU A 96 -5.04 -2.46 1.21
C LEU A 96 -5.57 -1.16 1.78
N LYS A 97 -6.83 -1.12 2.21
CA LYS A 97 -7.45 0.09 2.78
C LYS A 97 -8.60 -0.27 3.71
N ARG A 98 -8.82 0.55 4.73
CA ARG A 98 -10.02 0.47 5.57
C ARG A 98 -10.50 1.85 5.98
N GLY A 99 -11.78 2.00 6.26
CA GLY A 99 -12.34 3.28 6.68
C GLY A 99 -13.84 3.38 6.52
N GLU A 100 -14.39 4.47 7.05
CA GLU A 100 -15.79 4.85 6.88
C GLU A 100 -16.01 5.42 5.47
N ILE A 101 -17.18 5.13 4.90
CA ILE A 101 -17.59 5.68 3.63
C ILE A 101 -19.10 5.92 3.63
N SER A 102 -19.51 7.04 3.04
CA SER A 102 -20.92 7.42 2.99
C SER A 102 -21.61 6.73 1.81
N LEU A 103 -22.86 6.33 2.01
CA LEU A 103 -23.75 5.80 1.00
C LEU A 103 -24.53 6.99 0.40
N SER A 104 -24.52 7.10 -0.92
CA SER A 104 -25.39 8.08 -1.59
C SER A 104 -26.86 7.70 -1.39
N PRO A 105 -27.75 8.67 -1.12
CA PRO A 105 -29.19 8.43 -1.07
C PRO A 105 -29.74 8.25 -2.50
N THR A 106 -29.48 7.10 -3.12
CA THR A 106 -30.22 6.63 -4.31
C THR A 106 -31.39 5.73 -3.90
N GLU A 107 -32.43 5.67 -4.73
CA GLU A 107 -33.79 5.28 -4.35
C GLU A 107 -33.99 3.80 -3.98
N ASP A 108 -33.06 2.90 -4.29
CA ASP A 108 -33.29 1.45 -4.12
C ASP A 108 -32.50 0.78 -2.98
N GLY A 109 -33.26 0.09 -2.12
CA GLY A 109 -32.85 -0.49 -0.85
C GLY A 109 -32.13 -1.84 -0.94
N GLY A 110 -30.83 -1.81 -1.25
CA GLY A 110 -29.91 -2.94 -1.07
C GLY A 110 -29.54 -3.24 0.39
N ILE A 111 -28.73 -4.29 0.61
CA ILE A 111 -28.19 -4.71 1.92
C ILE A 111 -27.47 -3.54 2.61
N PHE A 112 -26.84 -2.67 1.80
CA PHE A 112 -26.23 -1.42 2.22
C PHE A 112 -27.15 -0.51 3.06
N ARG A 113 -28.45 -0.39 2.72
CA ARG A 113 -29.39 0.49 3.44
C ARG A 113 -30.10 -0.21 4.59
N LYS A 114 -30.46 -1.50 4.44
CA LYS A 114 -31.10 -2.28 5.53
C LYS A 114 -30.15 -2.50 6.72
N GLY A 115 -28.84 -2.59 6.48
CA GLY A 115 -27.82 -2.69 7.53
C GLY A 115 -27.40 -1.34 8.10
N SER A 116 -27.16 -0.33 7.26
CA SER A 116 -26.65 0.97 7.68
C SER A 116 -27.78 1.97 7.99
N GLY A 117 -28.21 2.01 9.25
CA GLY A 117 -29.24 2.95 9.72
C GLY A 117 -28.84 4.45 9.67
N ARG A 118 -27.63 4.79 9.18
CA ARG A 118 -27.14 6.17 9.05
C ARG A 118 -26.58 6.52 7.66
N GLY A 119 -26.68 5.63 6.68
CA GLY A 119 -26.08 5.87 5.36
C GLY A 119 -24.55 5.93 5.37
N ILE A 120 -23.89 5.29 6.35
CA ILE A 120 -22.44 5.17 6.45
C ILE A 120 -22.09 3.70 6.64
N CYS A 121 -21.17 3.15 5.85
CA CYS A 121 -20.62 1.82 6.08
C CYS A 121 -19.11 1.90 6.34
N TYR A 122 -18.53 0.81 6.80
CA TYR A 122 -17.10 0.69 7.02
C TYR A 122 -16.57 -0.43 6.14
N LEU A 123 -15.59 -0.12 5.29
CA LEU A 123 -15.03 -1.06 4.34
C LEU A 123 -13.69 -1.59 4.84
N PHE A 124 -13.43 -2.86 4.58
CA PHE A 124 -12.10 -3.46 4.63
C PHE A 124 -11.78 -4.02 3.25
N VAL A 125 -10.84 -3.39 2.56
CA VAL A 125 -10.35 -3.80 1.24
C VAL A 125 -9.05 -4.55 1.47
N PHE A 126 -9.05 -5.85 1.21
CA PHE A 126 -7.86 -6.68 1.15
C PHE A 126 -7.42 -6.84 -0.30
N ASN A 127 -6.24 -7.40 -0.53
CA ASN A 127 -5.72 -7.64 -1.88
C ASN A 127 -6.53 -8.63 -2.72
N ASP A 128 -7.39 -9.45 -2.10
CA ASP A 128 -8.21 -10.45 -2.78
C ASP A 128 -9.72 -10.31 -2.50
N VAL A 129 -10.12 -9.67 -1.40
CA VAL A 129 -11.52 -9.57 -0.96
C VAL A 129 -11.87 -8.18 -0.44
N LEU A 130 -13.09 -7.74 -0.73
CA LEU A 130 -13.76 -6.62 -0.08
C LEU A 130 -14.74 -7.15 0.96
N ILE A 131 -14.63 -6.66 2.21
CA ILE A 131 -15.60 -6.91 3.27
C ILE A 131 -16.31 -5.60 3.61
N ILE A 132 -17.63 -5.60 3.50
CA ILE A 132 -18.50 -4.46 3.81
C ILE A 132 -19.11 -4.70 5.19
N THR A 133 -18.99 -3.71 6.07
CA THR A 133 -19.39 -3.84 7.46
C THR A 133 -20.19 -2.63 7.96
N LYS A 134 -20.85 -2.84 9.10
CA LYS A 134 -21.42 -1.80 9.94
C LYS A 134 -20.64 -1.74 11.25
N LYS A 135 -20.11 -0.57 11.58
CA LYS A 135 -19.44 -0.32 12.86
C LYS A 135 -20.43 -0.50 14.03
N LYS A 136 -20.09 -1.36 15.00
CA LYS A 136 -20.85 -1.59 16.25
C LYS A 136 -20.25 -0.82 17.42
N SER A 137 -18.92 -0.81 17.53
CA SER A 137 -18.14 -0.03 18.51
C SER A 137 -16.85 0.48 17.85
N GLU A 138 -15.92 1.06 18.61
CA GLU A 138 -14.65 1.55 18.05
C GLU A 138 -13.86 0.48 17.30
N GLU A 139 -13.87 -0.76 17.79
CA GLU A 139 -13.09 -1.88 17.22
C GLU A 139 -13.93 -3.06 16.73
N ASN A 140 -15.25 -3.07 16.89
CA ASN A 140 -16.09 -4.19 16.45
C ASN A 140 -16.98 -3.81 15.28
N TYR A 141 -17.04 -4.70 14.29
CA TYR A 141 -17.72 -4.49 13.02
C TYR A 141 -18.62 -5.68 12.69
N ALA A 142 -19.90 -5.40 12.42
CA ALA A 142 -20.83 -6.40 11.92
C ALA A 142 -20.64 -6.55 10.41
N VAL A 143 -20.28 -7.75 9.94
CA VAL A 143 -20.19 -8.02 8.50
C VAL A 143 -21.59 -8.01 7.90
N LEU A 144 -21.75 -7.23 6.84
CA LEU A 144 -22.99 -7.15 6.07
C LEU A 144 -22.92 -8.09 4.86
N THR A 145 -21.82 -8.02 4.12
CA THR A 145 -21.55 -8.82 2.93
C THR A 145 -20.06 -8.77 2.59
N TYR A 146 -19.59 -9.66 1.72
CA TYR A 146 -18.23 -9.61 1.16
C TYR A 146 -18.22 -10.12 -0.29
N SER A 147 -17.21 -9.72 -1.05
CA SER A 147 -17.01 -10.17 -2.43
C SER A 147 -15.53 -10.16 -2.79
N MET A 148 -15.09 -11.13 -3.59
CA MET A 148 -13.71 -11.14 -4.10
C MET A 148 -13.48 -9.96 -5.03
N LEU A 149 -12.30 -9.35 -5.02
CA LEU A 149 -11.98 -8.18 -5.87
C LEU A 149 -12.18 -8.47 -7.36
N GLU A 150 -11.92 -9.71 -7.80
CA GLU A 150 -12.15 -10.11 -9.19
C GLU A 150 -13.62 -10.00 -9.62
N HIS A 151 -14.57 -10.04 -8.68
CA HIS A 151 -16.00 -9.91 -8.94
C HIS A 151 -16.50 -8.46 -8.85
N LEU A 152 -15.62 -7.50 -8.54
CA LEU A 152 -15.98 -6.09 -8.44
C LEU A 152 -15.79 -5.35 -9.76
N THR A 153 -16.65 -4.37 -10.00
CA THR A 153 -16.41 -3.29 -10.96
C THR A 153 -16.62 -1.95 -10.28
N VAL A 154 -15.73 -1.01 -10.56
CA VAL A 154 -15.74 0.33 -9.96
C VAL A 154 -15.76 1.36 -11.07
N GLU A 155 -16.69 2.30 -10.99
CA GLU A 155 -16.84 3.38 -11.95
C GLU A 155 -16.79 4.73 -11.22
N LYS A 156 -15.86 5.59 -11.62
CA LYS A 156 -15.78 6.97 -11.11
C LYS A 156 -16.97 7.76 -11.65
N ILE A 157 -17.75 8.38 -10.77
CA ILE A 157 -18.84 9.26 -11.18
C ILE A 157 -18.33 10.70 -11.16
N GLU A 158 -18.34 11.35 -12.32
CA GLU A 158 -18.07 12.77 -12.42
C GLU A 158 -19.34 13.55 -12.04
N THR A 159 -19.27 14.27 -10.94
CA THR A 159 -20.33 15.21 -10.54
C THR A 159 -20.01 16.56 -11.17
N PRO A 160 -20.93 17.19 -11.93
CA PRO A 160 -20.69 18.53 -12.46
C PRO A 160 -20.51 19.48 -11.27
N ASP A 161 -19.41 20.25 -11.28
CA ASP A 161 -19.15 21.28 -10.28
C ASP A 161 -20.34 22.28 -10.32
N SER A 162 -21.26 22.20 -9.36
CA SER A 162 -22.39 23.13 -9.30
C SER A 162 -21.86 24.55 -9.02
N PRO A 163 -22.14 25.55 -9.87
CA PRO A 163 -21.73 26.94 -9.62
C PRO A 163 -22.50 27.58 -8.45
N THR A 164 -23.59 26.95 -7.99
CA THR A 164 -24.35 27.37 -6.83
C THR A 164 -23.98 26.46 -5.67
N GLY A 165 -23.24 27.00 -4.68
CA GLY A 165 -22.68 26.29 -3.52
C GLY A 165 -23.69 25.71 -2.53
N LEU A 166 -24.83 25.19 -3.01
CA LEU A 166 -25.92 24.61 -2.25
C LEU A 166 -26.01 23.09 -2.40
N GLY A 167 -25.25 22.48 -3.32
CA GLY A 167 -25.08 21.03 -3.42
C GLY A 167 -23.73 20.60 -2.84
N ARG A 168 -23.72 19.69 -1.86
CA ARG A 168 -22.47 19.07 -1.39
C ARG A 168 -21.80 18.42 -2.61
N SER A 169 -20.64 18.92 -3.03
CA SER A 169 -19.80 18.26 -4.05
C SER A 169 -19.34 16.92 -3.45
N SER A 170 -20.11 15.87 -3.68
CA SER A 170 -19.77 14.53 -3.22
C SER A 170 -18.81 13.89 -4.21
N HIS A 171 -17.73 13.31 -3.69
CA HIS A 171 -16.75 12.60 -4.51
C HIS A 171 -17.24 11.17 -4.72
N LEU A 172 -18.17 11.04 -5.67
CA LEU A 172 -18.92 9.81 -5.89
C LEU A 172 -18.17 8.79 -6.75
N PHE A 173 -18.42 7.52 -6.47
CA PHE A 173 -18.10 6.40 -7.34
C PHE A 173 -19.12 5.28 -7.15
N ARG A 174 -19.36 4.52 -8.22
CA ARG A 174 -20.25 3.36 -8.25
C ARG A 174 -19.42 2.10 -8.04
N LEU A 175 -19.90 1.24 -7.15
CA LEU A 175 -19.34 -0.06 -6.88
C LEU A 175 -20.40 -1.11 -7.18
N THR A 176 -20.07 -2.04 -8.10
CA THR A 176 -20.93 -3.15 -8.46
C THR A 176 -20.25 -4.46 -8.06
N LEU A 177 -20.90 -5.21 -7.19
CA LEU A 177 -20.55 -6.57 -6.82
C LEU A 177 -21.28 -7.50 -7.79
N ARG A 178 -20.56 -8.17 -8.70
CA ARG A 178 -21.18 -9.13 -9.62
C ARG A 178 -21.65 -10.40 -8.90
N LYS A 179 -20.97 -10.75 -7.82
CA LYS A 179 -21.28 -11.87 -6.93
C LYS A 179 -20.86 -11.51 -5.50
N ASP A 180 -21.82 -11.42 -4.60
CA ASP A 180 -21.57 -11.31 -3.17
C ASP A 180 -21.34 -12.70 -2.53
N ASN A 181 -21.33 -12.76 -1.20
CA ASN A 181 -21.16 -14.01 -0.45
C ASN A 181 -22.32 -15.01 -0.62
N GLU A 182 -23.48 -14.58 -1.09
CA GLU A 182 -24.65 -15.41 -1.43
C GLU A 182 -24.76 -15.66 -2.95
N GLY A 183 -23.83 -15.14 -3.75
CA GLY A 183 -23.84 -15.23 -5.21
C GLY A 183 -24.80 -14.25 -5.90
N LYS A 184 -25.32 -13.25 -5.18
CA LYS A 184 -26.24 -12.24 -5.71
C LYS A 184 -25.47 -11.02 -6.24
N PRO A 185 -25.96 -10.37 -7.30
CA PRO A 185 -25.42 -9.09 -7.74
C PRO A 185 -25.95 -7.96 -6.83
N GLU A 186 -25.09 -7.00 -6.54
CA GLU A 186 -25.46 -5.80 -5.79
C GLU A 186 -24.72 -4.58 -6.36
N GLU A 187 -25.38 -3.42 -6.32
CA GLU A 187 -24.79 -2.16 -6.77
C GLU A 187 -25.01 -1.08 -5.71
N VAL A 188 -24.00 -0.23 -5.53
CA VAL A 188 -24.06 0.87 -4.57
C VAL A 188 -23.29 2.09 -5.10
N ILE A 189 -23.79 3.28 -4.79
CA ILE A 189 -23.08 4.54 -5.01
C ILE A 189 -22.50 5.00 -3.68
N LEU A 190 -21.18 5.17 -3.65
CA LEU A 190 -20.41 5.55 -2.49
C LEU A 190 -19.90 6.99 -2.64
N ALA A 191 -19.84 7.70 -1.51
CA ALA A 191 -19.39 9.08 -1.42
C ALA A 191 -18.17 9.16 -0.51
N ALA A 192 -17.03 9.55 -1.08
CA ALA A 192 -15.79 9.79 -0.36
C ALA A 192 -15.72 11.24 0.17
N GLU A 193 -14.85 11.49 1.14
CA GLU A 193 -14.72 12.79 1.82
C GLU A 193 -13.98 13.84 0.98
N SER A 194 -13.10 13.42 0.08
CA SER A 194 -12.28 14.27 -0.79
C SER A 194 -12.03 13.60 -2.15
N ARG A 195 -11.51 14.36 -3.14
CA ARG A 195 -11.08 13.79 -4.43
C ARG A 195 -9.97 12.76 -4.21
N SER A 196 -9.00 13.08 -3.36
CA SER A 196 -7.92 12.18 -2.95
C SER A 196 -8.43 10.91 -2.27
N ASP A 197 -9.42 11.01 -1.38
CA ASP A 197 -9.97 9.84 -0.70
C ASP A 197 -10.71 8.92 -1.69
N ARG A 198 -11.48 9.50 -2.62
CA ARG A 198 -12.09 8.72 -3.73
C ARG A 198 -11.03 7.99 -4.55
N ALA A 199 -9.98 8.68 -4.97
CA ALA A 199 -8.92 8.07 -5.78
C ALA A 199 -8.23 6.92 -5.03
N ARG A 200 -8.02 7.08 -3.73
CA ARG A 200 -7.47 6.03 -2.85
C ARG A 200 -8.40 4.83 -2.71
N TRP A 201 -9.70 5.05 -2.53
CA TRP A 201 -10.70 3.98 -2.52
C TRP A 201 -10.76 3.22 -3.85
N ILE A 202 -10.83 3.93 -4.97
CA ILE A 202 -10.86 3.33 -6.31
C ILE A 202 -9.56 2.55 -6.55
N SER A 203 -8.40 3.11 -6.21
CA SER A 203 -7.10 2.45 -6.34
C SER A 203 -7.03 1.15 -5.54
N ALA A 204 -7.54 1.12 -4.31
CA ALA A 204 -7.58 -0.09 -3.50
C ALA A 204 -8.58 -1.14 -4.05
N LEU A 205 -9.79 -0.71 -4.46
CA LEU A 205 -10.83 -1.61 -4.96
C LEU A 205 -10.54 -2.17 -6.36
N MET A 206 -9.81 -1.41 -7.18
CA MET A 206 -9.34 -1.82 -8.50
C MET A 206 -7.94 -2.42 -8.43
N HIS A 207 -7.40 -2.68 -7.23
CA HIS A 207 -6.10 -3.30 -7.09
C HIS A 207 -6.09 -4.62 -7.83
N ARG A 208 -5.19 -4.71 -8.80
CA ARG A 208 -4.75 -5.96 -9.41
C ARG A 208 -3.26 -6.00 -9.14
N GLU A 209 -2.71 -7.19 -8.94
CA GLU A 209 -1.26 -7.37 -8.98
C GLU A 209 -0.79 -6.90 -10.37
N GLU A 210 -0.35 -5.64 -10.45
CA GLU A 210 0.20 -5.06 -11.67
C GLU A 210 1.45 -5.86 -12.00
N LYS A 211 1.44 -6.52 -13.15
CA LYS A 211 2.69 -7.03 -13.74
C LYS A 211 3.67 -5.87 -13.78
N GLU A 212 4.89 -6.10 -13.31
CA GLU A 212 5.90 -5.06 -13.20
C GLU A 212 6.00 -4.25 -14.49
N THR A 213 5.71 -2.95 -14.39
CA THR A 213 5.91 -2.03 -15.50
C THR A 213 7.37 -2.02 -15.90
N SER A 214 7.62 -2.00 -17.20
CA SER A 214 8.97 -2.11 -17.73
C SER A 214 9.84 -0.97 -17.21
N THR A 215 11.12 -1.22 -16.98
CA THR A 215 12.04 -0.21 -16.44
C THR A 215 12.17 1.01 -17.34
N ALA A 216 11.97 0.83 -18.65
CA ALA A 216 11.93 1.89 -19.65
C ALA A 216 10.75 2.85 -19.46
N GLU A 217 9.56 2.35 -19.10
CA GLU A 217 8.38 3.18 -18.79
C GLU A 217 8.58 3.93 -17.46
N LYS A 218 9.25 3.30 -16.48
CA LYS A 218 9.55 3.93 -15.19
C LYS A 218 10.54 5.10 -15.31
N GLY A 219 11.43 5.08 -16.32
CA GLY A 219 12.37 6.18 -16.59
C GLY A 219 11.70 7.48 -17.05
N ALA A 220 10.47 7.41 -17.56
CA ALA A 220 9.68 8.57 -17.94
C ALA A 220 8.81 9.14 -16.80
N LEU A 221 8.72 8.43 -15.67
CA LEU A 221 7.92 8.85 -14.53
C LEU A 221 8.60 9.99 -13.77
N GLN A 222 7.78 10.93 -13.29
CA GLN A 222 8.22 12.01 -12.41
C GLN A 222 8.84 11.42 -11.14
N GLN A 223 9.94 12.03 -10.68
CA GLN A 223 10.60 11.65 -9.44
C GLN A 223 10.53 12.78 -8.41
N VAL A 224 10.35 12.41 -7.16
CA VAL A 224 10.41 13.34 -6.03
C VAL A 224 11.41 12.85 -5.00
N GLU A 225 12.07 13.80 -4.34
CA GLU A 225 12.84 13.56 -3.12
C GLU A 225 12.00 13.98 -1.90
N ILE A 226 12.00 13.14 -0.87
CA ILE A 226 11.26 13.40 0.36
C ILE A 226 12.05 14.38 1.23
N THR A 227 11.47 15.56 1.46
CA THR A 227 12.09 16.63 2.26
C THR A 227 11.72 16.55 3.73
N ARG A 228 10.58 15.91 4.05
CA ARG A 228 10.09 15.70 5.41
C ARG A 228 9.63 14.26 5.60
N ALA A 229 10.07 13.62 6.69
CA ALA A 229 9.63 12.26 7.00
C ALA A 229 8.10 12.20 7.16
N TYR A 230 7.51 11.10 6.68
CA TYR A 230 6.08 10.83 6.75
C TYR A 230 5.86 9.42 7.28
N LEU A 231 5.03 9.28 8.31
CA LEU A 231 4.63 7.97 8.83
C LEU A 231 3.24 7.63 8.29
N ALA A 232 3.10 6.46 7.67
CA ALA A 232 1.83 5.96 7.16
C ALA A 232 0.79 5.87 8.28
N LYS A 233 -0.39 6.42 8.04
CA LYS A 233 -1.53 6.41 8.95
C LYS A 233 -2.58 5.37 8.56
N GLN A 234 -2.60 4.99 7.29
CA GLN A 234 -3.49 3.99 6.72
C GLN A 234 -2.69 2.94 5.94
N ALA A 235 -3.31 1.79 5.69
CA ALA A 235 -2.65 0.65 5.03
C ALA A 235 -2.29 0.91 3.56
N ASP A 236 -2.99 1.85 2.91
CA ASP A 236 -2.72 2.27 1.53
C ASP A 236 -1.62 3.33 1.46
N GLU A 237 -1.05 3.76 2.60
CA GLU A 237 0.00 4.77 2.67
C GLU A 237 1.38 4.16 2.81
N ILE A 238 2.39 4.88 2.32
CA ILE A 238 3.79 4.48 2.46
C ILE A 238 4.50 5.37 3.49
N SER A 239 5.23 4.76 4.43
CA SER A 239 6.06 5.49 5.38
C SER A 239 7.38 5.89 4.72
N LEU A 240 7.71 7.17 4.70
CA LEU A 240 8.86 7.72 3.98
C LEU A 240 9.82 8.46 4.93
N GLN A 241 11.12 8.33 4.65
CA GLN A 241 12.19 9.02 5.36
C GLN A 241 12.71 10.19 4.53
N GLN A 242 13.34 11.15 5.19
CA GLN A 242 14.02 12.25 4.50
C GLN A 242 15.08 11.70 3.54
N SER A 243 15.17 12.29 2.35
CA SER A 243 16.02 11.89 1.22
C SER A 243 15.67 10.55 0.57
N ASP A 244 14.51 9.96 0.89
CA ASP A 244 13.94 8.93 0.04
C ASP A 244 13.63 9.52 -1.34
N VAL A 245 13.89 8.72 -2.38
CA VAL A 245 13.47 9.02 -3.75
C VAL A 245 12.27 8.14 -4.08
N VAL A 246 11.25 8.73 -4.70
CA VAL A 246 10.00 8.06 -5.05
C VAL A 246 9.63 8.36 -6.51
N LEU A 247 9.27 7.32 -7.27
CA LEU A 247 8.63 7.43 -8.59
C LEU A 247 7.16 7.75 -8.37
N ILE A 248 6.64 8.79 -9.02
CA ILE A 248 5.21 9.12 -9.00
C ILE A 248 4.49 8.26 -10.02
N LEU A 249 3.57 7.41 -9.54
CA LEU A 249 2.72 6.55 -10.35
C LEU A 249 1.40 7.23 -10.68
N ASN A 250 0.85 8.00 -9.73
CA ASN A 250 -0.38 8.76 -9.90
C ASN A 250 -0.40 9.97 -8.94
N GLN A 251 -1.19 10.98 -9.26
CA GLN A 251 -1.37 12.18 -8.45
C GLN A 251 -2.85 12.54 -8.36
N GLU A 252 -3.32 12.83 -7.15
CA GLU A 252 -4.66 13.36 -6.91
C GLU A 252 -4.60 14.38 -5.76
N GLU A 253 -5.10 15.59 -5.99
CA GLU A 253 -5.24 16.71 -5.03
C GLU A 253 -4.37 16.62 -3.75
N GLY A 254 -3.11 17.08 -3.84
CA GLY A 254 -2.22 17.14 -2.67
C GLY A 254 -1.69 15.78 -2.19
N TRP A 255 -1.99 14.69 -2.89
CA TRP A 255 -1.50 13.35 -2.64
C TRP A 255 -0.83 12.75 -3.88
N TYR A 256 0.20 11.97 -3.62
CA TYR A 256 0.89 11.15 -4.60
C TYR A 256 0.70 9.67 -4.28
N LEU A 257 0.46 8.87 -5.31
CA LEU A 257 0.73 7.44 -5.29
C LEU A 257 2.12 7.25 -5.88
N GLY A 258 3.03 6.64 -5.13
CA GLY A 258 4.38 6.42 -5.63
C GLY A 258 5.00 5.10 -5.25
N GLU A 259 6.10 4.80 -5.90
CA GLU A 259 6.96 3.64 -5.66
C GLU A 259 8.33 4.11 -5.17
N ARG A 260 8.72 3.73 -3.96
CA ARG A 260 10.01 4.12 -3.39
C ARG A 260 11.15 3.33 -4.04
N LEU A 261 12.17 4.03 -4.53
CA LEU A 261 13.22 3.40 -5.35
C LEU A 261 14.09 2.39 -4.58
N ARG A 262 14.20 2.52 -3.26
CA ARG A 262 15.14 1.72 -2.46
C ARG A 262 14.72 0.25 -2.33
N ASP A 263 13.43 -0.01 -2.25
CA ASP A 263 12.84 -1.32 -1.94
C ASP A 263 11.61 -1.65 -2.80
N GLY A 264 11.13 -0.71 -3.62
CA GLY A 264 9.97 -0.91 -4.49
C GLY A 264 8.62 -0.85 -3.76
N GLU A 265 8.60 -0.47 -2.47
CA GLU A 265 7.33 -0.30 -1.76
C GLU A 265 6.47 0.78 -2.44
N LYS A 266 5.18 0.49 -2.57
CA LYS A 266 4.19 1.39 -3.17
C LYS A 266 3.21 1.87 -2.12
N GLY A 267 2.77 3.11 -2.23
CA GLY A 267 1.67 3.64 -1.42
C GLY A 267 1.43 5.12 -1.63
N TRP A 268 0.36 5.60 -1.01
CA TRP A 268 -0.03 7.00 -1.03
C TRP A 268 0.73 7.81 0.02
N PHE A 269 1.06 9.05 -0.30
CA PHE A 269 1.67 10.00 0.64
C PHE A 269 1.34 11.46 0.27
N PRO A 270 1.35 12.39 1.23
CA PRO A 270 1.06 13.80 0.94
C PRO A 270 2.14 14.44 0.07
N GLN A 271 1.74 15.13 -1.00
CA GLN A 271 2.65 15.91 -1.85
C GLN A 271 3.49 16.90 -1.05
N ALA A 272 2.94 17.46 0.03
CA ALA A 272 3.63 18.42 0.87
C ALA A 272 4.93 17.88 1.50
N CYS A 273 5.13 16.56 1.63
CA CYS A 273 6.37 16.04 2.21
C CYS A 273 7.52 15.89 1.19
N ALA A 274 7.26 16.21 -0.09
CA ALA A 274 8.16 15.91 -1.20
C ALA A 274 8.49 17.15 -2.04
N GLN A 275 9.62 17.09 -2.75
CA GLN A 275 10.05 18.08 -3.73
C GLN A 275 10.44 17.38 -5.03
N GLU A 276 10.00 17.93 -6.16
CA GLU A 276 10.29 17.36 -7.48
C GLU A 276 11.77 17.42 -7.85
N ILE A 277 12.30 16.31 -8.40
CA ILE A 277 13.64 16.22 -8.93
C ILE A 277 13.62 16.63 -10.40
N THR A 278 13.98 17.89 -10.67
CA THR A 278 13.96 18.46 -12.03
C THR A 278 15.25 18.20 -12.82
N ASN A 279 16.34 17.80 -12.12
CA ASN A 279 17.63 17.56 -12.76
C ASN A 279 17.65 16.20 -13.48
N ARG A 280 17.70 16.23 -14.82
CA ARG A 280 17.73 15.03 -15.67
C ARG A 280 18.88 14.06 -15.34
N ASN A 281 20.07 14.58 -15.07
CA ASN A 281 21.22 13.74 -14.68
C ASN A 281 21.01 13.08 -13.30
N ALA A 282 20.24 13.70 -12.41
CA ALA A 282 19.88 13.09 -11.13
C ALA A 282 18.83 11.98 -11.33
N VAL A 283 17.79 12.26 -12.14
CA VAL A 283 16.76 11.29 -12.55
C VAL A 283 17.39 10.04 -13.19
N GLU A 284 18.27 10.21 -14.17
CA GLU A 284 18.95 9.09 -14.83
C GLU A 284 19.82 8.28 -13.87
N ARG A 285 20.58 8.94 -12.99
CA ARG A 285 21.39 8.25 -11.97
C ARG A 285 20.53 7.46 -11.00
N ASN A 286 19.37 7.99 -10.62
CA ASN A 286 18.41 7.31 -9.75
C ASN A 286 17.83 6.07 -10.44
N VAL A 287 17.48 6.16 -11.72
CA VAL A 287 16.99 5.01 -12.51
C VAL A 287 18.09 3.95 -12.67
N GLN A 288 19.33 4.35 -12.98
CA GLN A 288 20.46 3.41 -13.05
C GLN A 288 20.76 2.74 -11.71
N ARG A 289 20.51 3.45 -10.59
CA ARG A 289 20.62 2.89 -9.25
C ARG A 289 19.50 1.90 -8.98
N LEU A 290 18.27 2.23 -9.37
CA LEU A 290 17.11 1.33 -9.29
C LEU A 290 17.34 0.04 -10.10
N GLU A 291 17.80 0.17 -11.36
CA GLU A 291 18.13 -0.97 -12.22
C GLU A 291 19.17 -1.89 -11.60
N ARG A 292 20.26 -1.32 -11.07
CA ARG A 292 21.28 -2.10 -10.37
C ARG A 292 20.71 -2.80 -9.15
N LEU A 293 19.98 -2.08 -8.30
CA LEU A 293 19.37 -2.66 -7.11
C LEU A 293 18.40 -3.80 -7.46
N ARG A 294 17.64 -3.69 -8.56
CA ARG A 294 16.72 -4.75 -9.01
C ARG A 294 17.40 -5.96 -9.65
N ILE A 295 18.43 -5.73 -10.48
CA ILE A 295 19.24 -6.79 -11.10
C ILE A 295 19.98 -7.61 -10.02
N GLU A 296 20.42 -6.95 -8.94
CA GLU A 296 21.08 -7.60 -7.80
C GLU A 296 20.09 -8.26 -6.83
N THR A 297 18.79 -7.99 -6.94
CA THR A 297 17.74 -8.50 -6.03
C THR A 297 16.74 -9.49 -6.68
N ASP A 298 16.92 -9.87 -7.95
CA ASP A 298 15.93 -10.63 -8.76
C ASP A 298 14.52 -10.03 -8.55
N VAL A 299 14.36 -8.77 -8.96
CA VAL A 299 13.06 -8.15 -9.29
C VAL A 299 13.05 -8.02 -10.80
#